data_AF-A0AAU3RR31-F1
#
_entry.id   AF-A0AAU3RR31-F1
#
_cell.length_a   1.000
_cell.length_b   1.000
_cell.length_c   1.000
_cell.angle_alpha   90.00
_cell.angle_beta   90.00
_cell.angle_gamma   90.00
#
_symmetry.space_group_name_H-M   'P 1'
#
loop_
_entity.id
_entity.type
_entity.pdbx_description
1 polymer ?
#
loop_
_entity_poly.entity_id
_entity_poly.type
_entity_poly.pdbx_seq_one_letter_code
_entity_poly.pdbx_strand_id
1 'polypeptide(L)'
;MLELAAFLDSEGIPDSVLTGERALVYIAHTAEEATGARYNYDLVTSEQVRLALRALYRLSLIDHSPATPDQAVRVHQLIQRAVRDSLAPDRRDRAVTSVADALLDAWPAIEYDTALA
;
A
#
# COMPACT_ATOMS: atom_id res chain seq x y z
N MET A 1 -5.50 -2.40 -3.00
CA MET A 1 -4.83 -1.10 -2.71
C MET A 1 -5.24 -0.50 -1.38
N LEU A 2 -6.52 -0.17 -1.20
CA LEU A 2 -7.00 0.38 0.07
C LEU A 2 -6.77 -0.57 1.27
N GLU A 3 -6.78 -1.89 1.02
CA GLU A 3 -6.44 -2.91 2.03
C GLU A 3 -5.01 -2.76 2.57
N LEU A 4 -3.99 -2.55 1.73
CA LEU A 4 -2.61 -2.34 2.21
C LEU A 4 -2.50 -1.05 3.01
N ALA A 5 -3.08 0.04 2.49
CA ALA A 5 -3.05 1.35 3.15
C ALA A 5 -3.83 1.38 4.48
N ALA A 6 -4.72 0.41 4.72
CA ALA A 6 -5.49 0.31 5.96
C ALA A 6 -4.69 -0.21 7.16
N PHE A 7 -3.51 -0.80 6.95
CA PHE A 7 -2.64 -1.31 8.02
C PHE A 7 -1.38 -0.47 8.22
N LEU A 8 -1.20 0.59 7.43
CA LEU A 8 -0.11 1.54 7.55
C LEU A 8 -0.52 2.74 8.42
N ASP A 9 0.47 3.50 8.89
CA ASP A 9 0.20 4.75 9.61
C ASP A 9 -0.61 5.71 8.71
N SER A 10 -1.59 6.39 9.31
CA SER A 10 -2.49 7.29 8.56
C SER A 10 -1.79 8.55 8.05
N GLU A 11 -0.71 8.97 8.72
CA GLU A 11 0.02 10.21 8.46
C GLU A 11 1.26 9.94 7.60
N GLY A 12 1.04 9.86 6.29
CA GLY A 12 2.14 9.90 5.32
C GLY A 12 2.75 8.54 5.04
N ILE A 13 2.07 7.77 4.21
CA ILE A 13 2.56 6.51 3.64
C ILE A 13 3.49 6.83 2.46
N PRO A 14 4.75 6.32 2.47
CA PRO A 14 5.67 6.50 1.34
C PRO A 14 5.20 5.78 0.07
N ASP A 15 5.45 6.38 -1.11
CA ASP A 15 5.16 5.74 -2.41
C ASP A 15 5.93 4.42 -2.58
N SER A 16 7.15 4.35 -2.06
CA SER A 16 8.03 3.17 -2.13
C SER A 16 7.43 1.94 -1.45
N VAL A 17 6.73 2.11 -0.32
CA VAL A 17 6.05 1.02 0.38
C VAL A 17 4.90 0.44 -0.46
N LEU A 18 4.18 1.29 -1.19
CA LEU A 18 3.01 0.86 -1.98
C LEU A 18 3.39 0.36 -3.39
N THR A 19 4.57 0.75 -3.89
CA THR A 19 5.06 0.41 -5.23
C THR A 19 6.16 -0.65 -5.24
N GLY A 20 6.64 -1.07 -4.07
CA GLY A 20 7.63 -2.13 -3.90
C GLY A 20 7.12 -3.52 -4.27
N GLU A 21 8.05 -4.45 -4.51
CA GLU A 21 7.77 -5.77 -5.07
C GLU A 21 6.71 -6.54 -4.27
N ARG A 22 6.84 -6.60 -2.93
CA ARG A 22 5.89 -7.30 -2.06
C ARG A 22 4.48 -6.72 -2.13
N ALA A 23 4.35 -5.40 -2.28
CA ALA A 23 3.06 -4.75 -2.48
C ALA A 23 2.45 -5.13 -3.84
N LEU A 24 3.25 -5.14 -4.92
CA LEU A 24 2.79 -5.53 -6.26
C LEU A 24 2.30 -6.99 -6.29
N VAL A 25 3.04 -7.91 -5.65
CA VAL A 25 2.66 -9.33 -5.54
C VAL A 25 1.32 -9.48 -4.82
N TYR A 26 1.11 -8.78 -3.70
CA TYR A 26 -0.16 -8.82 -2.98
C TYR A 26 -1.32 -8.27 -3.82
N ILE A 27 -1.11 -7.17 -4.54
CA ILE A 27 -2.14 -6.57 -5.42
C ILE A 27 -2.53 -7.55 -6.53
N ALA A 28 -1.55 -8.18 -7.20
CA ALA A 28 -1.81 -9.17 -8.23
C ALA A 28 -2.67 -10.33 -7.71
N HIS A 29 -2.30 -10.87 -6.53
CA HIS A 29 -3.04 -11.96 -5.90
C HIS A 29 -4.48 -11.56 -5.53
N THR A 30 -4.68 -10.37 -4.93
CA THR A 30 -6.03 -9.89 -4.59
C THR A 30 -6.89 -9.58 -5.82
N ALA A 31 -6.29 -9.13 -6.93
CA ALA A 31 -6.98 -8.90 -8.20
C ALA A 31 -7.40 -10.22 -8.86
N GLU A 32 -6.56 -11.27 -8.80
CA GLU A 32 -6.90 -12.62 -9.24
C GLU A 32 -8.10 -13.18 -8.46
N GLU A 33 -8.08 -13.08 -7.12
CA GLU A 33 -9.19 -13.52 -6.27
C GLU A 33 -10.51 -12.77 -6.57
N ALA A 34 -10.44 -11.47 -6.82
CA ALA A 34 -11.63 -10.65 -7.04
C ALA A 34 -12.26 -10.86 -8.44
N THR A 35 -11.44 -11.13 -9.46
CA THR A 35 -11.91 -11.24 -10.85
C THR A 35 -12.06 -12.69 -11.32
N GLY A 36 -11.45 -13.65 -10.63
CA GLY A 36 -11.36 -15.05 -11.05
C GLY A 36 -10.51 -15.26 -12.30
N ALA A 37 -9.90 -14.19 -12.84
CA ALA A 37 -9.02 -14.24 -13.99
C ALA A 37 -7.58 -14.35 -13.51
N ARG A 38 -6.83 -15.29 -14.11
CA ARG A 38 -5.41 -15.46 -13.81
C ARG A 38 -4.66 -14.16 -14.10
N TYR A 39 -4.22 -13.48 -13.05
CA TYR A 39 -3.49 -12.23 -13.19
C TYR A 39 -2.02 -12.58 -13.44
N ASN A 40 -1.44 -12.05 -14.51
CA ASN A 40 -0.03 -12.22 -14.74
C ASN A 40 0.71 -11.25 -13.81
N TYR A 41 1.47 -11.76 -12.85
CA TYR A 41 2.19 -10.95 -11.87
C TYR A 41 3.08 -9.87 -12.54
N ASP A 42 3.62 -10.16 -13.74
CA ASP A 42 4.39 -9.24 -14.58
C ASP A 42 3.62 -7.98 -15.05
N LEU A 43 2.29 -7.96 -14.96
CA LEU A 43 1.48 -6.83 -15.42
C LEU A 43 1.27 -5.77 -14.34
N VAL A 44 1.43 -6.11 -13.06
CA VAL A 44 1.23 -5.16 -11.96
C VAL A 44 2.47 -4.31 -11.81
N THR A 45 2.46 -3.15 -12.45
CA THR A 45 3.56 -2.18 -12.42
C THR A 45 3.30 -1.10 -11.36
N SER A 46 4.37 -0.43 -10.93
CA SER A 46 4.26 0.75 -10.08
C SER A 46 3.38 1.85 -10.69
N GLU A 47 3.28 1.92 -12.02
CA GLU A 47 2.37 2.86 -12.69
C GLU A 47 0.90 2.51 -12.46
N GLN A 48 0.54 1.22 -12.51
CA GLN A 48 -0.83 0.78 -12.18
C GLN A 48 -1.18 1.07 -10.72
N VAL A 49 -0.22 0.93 -9.80
CA VAL A 49 -0.37 1.34 -8.40
C VAL A 49 -0.71 2.83 -8.32
N ARG A 50 0.07 3.69 -8.98
CA ARG A 50 -0.17 5.15 -8.98
C ARG A 50 -1.52 5.51 -9.60
N LEU A 51 -1.95 4.82 -10.66
CA LEU A 51 -3.29 4.98 -11.23
C LEU A 51 -4.39 4.57 -10.24
N ALA A 52 -4.21 3.47 -9.50
CA ALA A 52 -5.15 3.05 -8.47
C ALA A 52 -5.21 4.07 -7.31
N LEU A 53 -4.08 4.61 -6.87
CA LEU A 53 -4.03 5.71 -5.90
C LEU A 53 -4.74 6.95 -6.43
N ARG A 54 -4.53 7.31 -7.70
CA ARG A 54 -5.24 8.43 -8.34
C ARG A 54 -6.76 8.21 -8.38
N ALA A 55 -7.21 6.97 -8.61
CA ALA A 55 -8.62 6.62 -8.58
C ALA A 55 -9.21 6.77 -7.16
N LEU A 56 -8.51 6.26 -6.14
CA LEU A 56 -8.91 6.40 -4.73
C LEU A 56 -8.97 7.87 -4.29
N TYR A 57 -8.01 8.69 -4.74
CA TYR A 57 -8.00 10.13 -4.51
C TYR A 57 -9.22 10.81 -5.13
N ARG A 58 -9.54 10.47 -6.38
CA ARG A 58 -10.73 11.01 -7.07
C ARG A 58 -12.04 10.61 -6.38
N LEU A 59 -12.06 9.47 -5.69
CA LEU A 59 -13.18 9.01 -4.87
C LEU A 59 -13.17 9.60 -3.45
N SER A 60 -12.23 10.52 -3.15
CA SER A 60 -12.06 11.14 -1.83
C SER A 60 -11.81 10.12 -0.70
N LEU A 61 -11.19 8.98 -1.02
CA LEU A 61 -10.87 7.93 -0.05
C LEU A 61 -9.48 8.07 0.55
N ILE A 62 -8.59 8.77 -0.15
CA ILE A 62 -7.23 9.07 0.27
C ILE A 62 -6.88 10.50 -0.14
N ASP A 63 -5.91 11.10 0.54
CA ASP A 63 -5.15 12.21 -0.03
C ASP A 63 -3.90 11.65 -0.71
N HIS A 64 -3.60 12.14 -1.91
CA HIS A 64 -2.45 11.68 -2.70
C HIS A 64 -1.63 12.87 -3.19
N SER A 65 -0.43 13.02 -2.62
CA SER A 65 0.55 14.07 -2.91
C SER A 65 1.84 13.47 -3.46
N PRO A 66 1.93 13.21 -4.77
CA PRO A 66 3.14 12.63 -5.38
C PRO A 66 4.36 13.56 -5.33
N ALA A 67 4.17 14.85 -5.01
CA ALA A 67 5.26 15.81 -4.83
C ALA A 67 6.09 15.58 -3.56
N THR A 68 5.58 14.78 -2.62
CA THR A 68 6.21 14.45 -1.34
C THR A 68 6.29 12.93 -1.21
N PRO A 69 7.26 12.26 -1.86
CA PRO A 69 7.26 10.81 -2.03
C PRO A 69 7.31 10.02 -0.71
N ASP A 70 7.96 10.56 0.32
CA ASP A 70 8.02 9.94 1.66
C ASP A 70 6.72 10.05 2.46
N GLN A 71 5.78 10.88 2.00
CA GLN A 71 4.44 11.05 2.57
C GLN A 71 3.39 11.10 1.46
N ALA A 72 3.56 10.27 0.44
CA ALA A 72 2.80 10.37 -0.80
C ALA A 72 1.30 10.17 -0.59
N VAL A 73 0.91 9.33 0.37
CA VAL A 73 -0.49 8.95 0.59
C VAL A 73 -0.89 9.17 2.04
N ARG A 74 -2.08 9.72 2.26
CA ARG A 74 -2.72 9.74 3.59
C ARG A 74 -4.09 9.09 3.50
N VAL A 75 -4.45 8.32 4.52
CA VAL A 75 -5.76 7.66 4.58
C VAL A 75 -6.39 7.98 5.92
N HIS A 76 -7.61 8.53 5.88
CA HIS A 76 -8.33 8.86 7.10
C HIS A 76 -8.58 7.59 7.94
N GLN A 77 -8.35 7.66 9.25
CA GLN A 77 -8.42 6.51 10.16
C GLN A 77 -9.77 5.79 10.15
N LEU A 78 -10.88 6.52 9.93
CA LEU A 78 -12.22 5.91 9.76
C LEU A 78 -12.31 5.02 8.52
N ILE A 79 -11.66 5.39 7.42
CA ILE A 79 -11.62 4.59 6.20
C ILE A 79 -10.76 3.36 6.43
N GLN A 80 -9.58 3.52 7.05
CA GLN A 80 -8.74 2.39 7.41
C GLN A 80 -9.49 1.41 8.33
N ARG A 81 -10.22 1.91 9.33
CA ARG A 81 -11.04 1.08 10.21
C ARG A 81 -12.15 0.37 9.44
N ALA A 82 -12.93 1.07 8.62
CA ALA A 82 -14.01 0.47 7.84
C ALA A 82 -13.50 -0.67 6.94
N VAL A 83 -12.33 -0.49 6.33
CA VAL A 83 -11.66 -1.52 5.52
C VAL A 83 -11.27 -2.71 6.40
N ARG A 84 -10.57 -2.49 7.52
CA ARG A 84 -10.16 -3.57 8.43
C ARG A 84 -11.35 -4.36 8.98
N ASP A 85 -12.45 -3.68 9.32
CA ASP A 85 -13.66 -4.29 9.86
C ASP A 85 -14.43 -5.12 8.80
N SER A 86 -14.21 -4.83 7.51
CA SER A 86 -14.83 -5.56 6.39
C SER A 86 -14.06 -6.80 5.94
N LEU A 87 -12.82 -6.99 6.39
CA LEU A 87 -11.97 -8.08 5.95
C LEU A 87 -12.24 -9.37 6.73
N ALA A 88 -12.34 -10.48 6.00
CA ALA A 88 -12.31 -11.81 6.60
C ALA A 88 -10.96 -12.04 7.33
N PRO A 89 -10.92 -12.81 8.43
CA PRO A 89 -9.72 -13.02 9.23
C PRO A 89 -8.49 -13.45 8.41
N ASP A 90 -8.64 -14.45 7.53
CA ASP A 90 -7.53 -14.94 6.70
C ASP A 90 -7.00 -13.87 5.72
N ARG A 91 -7.88 -13.03 5.19
CA ARG A 91 -7.51 -11.93 4.29
C ARG A 91 -6.80 -10.82 5.04
N ARG A 92 -7.23 -10.54 6.27
CA ARG A 92 -6.58 -9.59 7.18
C ARG A 92 -5.17 -10.04 7.52
N ASP A 93 -4.97 -11.31 7.88
CA ASP A 93 -3.65 -11.83 8.27
C ASP A 93 -2.65 -11.80 7.10
N ARG A 94 -3.12 -12.16 5.88
CA ARG A 94 -2.32 -12.00 4.66
C ARG A 94 -1.99 -10.54 4.38
N ALA A 95 -2.96 -9.63 4.50
CA ALA A 95 -2.74 -8.20 4.30
C ALA A 95 -1.68 -7.64 5.26
N VAL A 96 -1.79 -7.97 6.55
CA VAL A 96 -0.82 -7.55 7.57
C VAL A 96 0.58 -8.06 7.25
N THR A 97 0.71 -9.33 6.88
CA THR A 97 2.00 -9.92 6.53
C THR A 97 2.61 -9.25 5.31
N SER A 98 1.83 -9.04 4.25
CA SER A 98 2.31 -8.36 3.04
C SER A 98 2.67 -6.89 3.28
N VAL A 99 1.97 -6.20 4.18
CA VAL A 99 2.34 -4.84 4.59
C VAL A 99 3.67 -4.84 5.34
N ALA A 100 3.89 -5.79 6.24
CA ALA A 100 5.16 -5.91 6.95
C ALA A 100 6.32 -6.19 5.99
N ASP A 101 6.14 -7.09 5.03
CA ASP A 101 7.15 -7.38 4.01
C ASP A 101 7.42 -6.15 3.12
N ALA A 102 6.38 -5.42 2.72
CA ALA A 102 6.54 -4.20 1.92
C ALA A 102 7.25 -3.07 2.70
N LEU A 103 7.02 -2.97 4.00
CA LEU A 103 7.77 -2.05 4.87
C LEU A 103 9.24 -2.44 4.96
N LEU A 104 9.56 -3.73 5.08
CA LEU A 104 10.93 -4.23 5.10
C LEU A 104 11.65 -3.98 3.77
N ASP A 105 10.97 -4.20 2.64
CA ASP A 105 11.51 -3.94 1.30
C ASP A 105 11.83 -2.45 1.09
N ALA A 106 10.96 -1.56 1.58
CA ALA A 106 11.14 -0.12 1.46
C ALA A 106 12.08 0.46 2.52
N TRP A 107 12.49 -0.34 3.51
CA TRP A 107 13.32 0.14 4.61
C TRP A 107 14.74 0.42 4.11
N PRO A 108 15.28 1.63 4.34
CA PRO A 108 16.65 1.94 3.94
C PRO A 108 17.64 1.05 4.70
N ALA A 109 18.72 0.65 4.02
CA ALA A 109 19.72 -0.31 4.50
C ALA A 109 20.63 0.20 5.64
N ILE A 110 20.17 1.16 6.47
CA ILE A 110 20.89 1.95 7.49
C ILE A 110 21.40 3.27 6.93
N GLU A 111 20.74 4.37 7.31
CA GLU A 111 21.35 5.70 7.32
C GLU A 111 21.79 5.94 8.78
N TYR A 112 23.09 5.87 9.04
CA TYR A 112 23.62 6.43 10.28
C TYR A 112 23.41 7.93 10.21
N ASP A 113 22.40 8.44 10.90
CA ASP A 113 22.28 9.87 11.13
C ASP A 113 23.38 10.30 12.12
N THR A 114 24.59 10.46 11.60
CA THR A 114 25.72 11.06 12.32
C THR A 114 25.62 12.59 12.42
N ALA A 115 24.54 13.22 11.94
CA ALA A 115 24.37 14.67 12.00
C ALA A 115 23.74 15.17 13.32
N LEU A 116 23.36 14.26 14.22
CA LEU A 116 22.88 14.58 15.57
C LEU A 116 23.97 14.43 16.67
N ALA A 117 25.22 14.76 16.35
CA ALA A 117 26.35 14.75 17.30
C ALA A 117 26.98 16.13 17.48
#